data_AF-A0A814G1I4-F1
#
_entry.id   AF-A0A814G1I4-F1
#
_cell.length_a   1.000
_cell.length_b   1.000
_cell.length_c   1.000
_cell.angle_alpha   90.00
_cell.angle_beta   90.00
_cell.angle_gamma   90.00
#
_symmetry.space_group_name_H-M   'P 1'
#
loop_
_entity.id
_entity.type
_entity.pdbx_description
1 polymer ?
#
loop_
_entity_poly.entity_id
_entity_poly.type
_entity_poly.pdbx_seq_one_letter_code
_entity_poly.pdbx_strand_id
1 'polypeptide(L)'
;MSSDEEERKLKKTIFKNPVEVQKARLERLMKNVEKPVFIPEKKDSKLPRAFAPHEFVRNVMGASAGAGSGEFDIYRGCRRRQIIREAFLNRQAKEKEASEEWLAKVENNKKKAETQTAKKRKKRMKRKGNSKTKKPTNGQNSNDKDGKSSSSSSGSDDEEVDEKTSDTETKTSETPVAKAEENQSVKEPSSPVQQQQQQNEKTNIRQHLRHRKASSSDEEKA
;
A
#
# COMPACT_ATOMS: atom_id res chain seq x y z
N MET A 1 -17.71 -16.91 -49.93
CA MET A 1 -18.15 -16.42 -48.60
C MET A 1 -17.02 -15.55 -48.06
N SER A 2 -17.26 -14.27 -47.79
CA SER A 2 -16.22 -13.31 -47.41
C SER A 2 -15.75 -13.57 -45.97
N SER A 3 -14.45 -13.37 -45.68
CA SER A 3 -13.85 -13.54 -44.34
C SER A 3 -14.62 -12.80 -43.24
N ASP A 4 -15.25 -11.67 -43.57
CA ASP A 4 -16.03 -10.85 -42.64
C ASP A 4 -17.38 -11.46 -42.24
N GLU A 5 -17.97 -12.32 -43.06
CA GLU A 5 -19.24 -12.98 -42.75
C GLU A 5 -19.06 -14.11 -41.72
N GLU A 6 -17.94 -14.83 -41.79
CA GLU A 6 -17.57 -15.88 -40.84
C GLU A 6 -17.23 -15.31 -39.45
N GLU A 7 -16.61 -14.12 -39.40
CA GLU A 7 -16.37 -13.42 -38.14
C GLU A 7 -17.67 -13.03 -37.42
N ARG A 8 -18.69 -12.61 -38.19
CA ARG A 8 -20.00 -12.25 -37.64
C ARG A 8 -20.75 -13.48 -37.10
N LYS A 9 -20.61 -14.65 -37.74
CA LYS A 9 -21.18 -15.92 -37.26
C LYS A 9 -20.55 -16.36 -35.95
N LEU A 10 -19.22 -16.34 -35.82
CA LEU A 10 -18.51 -16.71 -34.59
C LEU A 10 -18.83 -15.79 -33.40
N LYS A 11 -19.12 -14.51 -33.66
CA LYS A 11 -19.60 -13.57 -32.63
C LYS A 11 -21.05 -13.85 -32.19
N LYS A 12 -21.84 -14.49 -33.05
CA LYS A 12 -23.27 -14.81 -32.82
C LYS A 12 -23.48 -16.20 -32.22
N THR A 13 -22.51 -17.11 -32.34
CA THR A 13 -22.56 -18.43 -31.72
C THR A 13 -22.31 -18.36 -30.21
N ILE A 14 -23.24 -18.90 -29.42
CA ILE A 14 -23.08 -19.05 -27.97
C ILE A 14 -22.35 -20.37 -27.70
N PHE A 15 -21.13 -20.28 -27.16
CA PHE A 15 -20.36 -21.44 -26.73
C PHE A 15 -20.81 -21.87 -25.32
N LYS A 16 -20.95 -23.17 -25.09
CA LYS A 16 -21.41 -23.71 -23.80
C LYS A 16 -20.25 -24.07 -22.86
N ASN A 17 -19.10 -24.45 -23.43
CA ASN A 17 -17.91 -24.89 -22.69
C ASN A 17 -16.72 -23.93 -22.94
N PRO A 18 -15.89 -23.59 -21.93
CA PRO A 18 -14.64 -22.85 -22.15
C PRO A 18 -13.72 -23.48 -23.22
N VAL A 19 -13.72 -24.81 -23.33
CA VAL A 19 -12.94 -25.53 -24.36
C VAL A 19 -13.44 -25.17 -25.77
N GLU A 20 -14.75 -25.04 -25.97
CA GLU A 20 -15.33 -24.64 -27.26
C GLU A 20 -14.95 -23.20 -27.63
N VAL A 21 -14.90 -22.29 -26.64
CA VAL A 21 -14.43 -20.91 -26.83
C VAL A 21 -12.96 -20.88 -27.28
N GLN A 22 -12.11 -21.68 -26.65
CA GLN A 22 -10.69 -21.78 -27.01
C GLN A 22 -10.52 -22.40 -28.40
N LYS A 23 -11.26 -23.47 -28.70
CA LYS A 23 -11.26 -24.11 -30.02
C LYS A 23 -11.64 -23.11 -31.12
N ALA A 24 -12.72 -22.34 -30.95
CA ALA A 24 -13.13 -21.33 -31.92
C ALA A 24 -12.09 -20.20 -32.10
N ARG A 25 -11.41 -19.77 -31.01
CA ARG A 25 -10.31 -18.81 -31.09
C ARG A 25 -9.10 -19.38 -31.83
N LEU A 26 -8.77 -20.65 -31.58
CA LEU A 26 -7.66 -21.36 -32.22
C LEU A 26 -7.94 -21.60 -33.70
N GLU A 27 -9.14 -22.03 -34.07
CA GLU A 27 -9.59 -22.13 -35.46
C GLU A 27 -9.47 -20.78 -36.18
N ARG A 28 -9.84 -19.68 -35.52
CA ARG A 28 -9.67 -18.32 -36.08
C ARG A 28 -8.20 -17.97 -36.32
N LEU A 29 -7.30 -18.32 -35.40
CA LEU A 29 -5.85 -18.10 -35.54
C LEU A 29 -5.26 -18.97 -36.65
N MET A 30 -5.66 -20.24 -36.73
CA MET A 30 -5.16 -21.20 -37.73
C MET A 30 -5.66 -20.93 -39.15
N LYS A 31 -6.78 -20.23 -39.33
CA LYS A 31 -7.25 -19.81 -40.66
C LYS A 31 -6.26 -18.90 -41.39
N ASN A 32 -5.43 -18.13 -40.67
CA ASN A 32 -4.47 -17.19 -41.24
C ASN A 32 -3.11 -17.33 -40.53
N VAL A 33 -2.36 -18.41 -40.82
CA VAL A 33 -1.08 -18.70 -40.15
C VAL A 33 0.02 -17.67 -40.45
N GLU A 34 -0.02 -17.06 -41.64
CA GLU A 34 0.98 -16.06 -42.05
C GLU A 34 0.84 -14.70 -41.34
N LYS A 35 -0.33 -14.41 -40.76
CA LYS A 35 -0.58 -13.13 -40.09
C LYS A 35 0.04 -13.15 -38.68
N PRO A 36 0.95 -12.23 -38.34
CA PRO A 36 1.49 -12.16 -36.99
C PRO A 36 0.38 -11.86 -35.98
N VAL A 37 0.37 -12.60 -34.88
CA VAL A 37 -0.61 -12.44 -33.81
C VAL A 37 -0.27 -11.21 -32.98
N PHE A 38 -1.24 -10.30 -32.80
CA PHE A 38 -1.08 -9.15 -31.92
C PHE A 38 -1.20 -9.59 -30.45
N ILE A 39 -0.08 -9.56 -29.73
CA ILE A 39 -0.05 -9.72 -28.28
C ILE A 39 -0.03 -8.31 -27.68
N PRO A 40 -1.06 -7.90 -26.92
CA PRO A 40 -1.08 -6.57 -26.34
C PRO A 40 0.05 -6.42 -25.33
N GLU A 41 0.89 -5.42 -25.53
CA GLU A 41 1.89 -5.04 -24.56
C GLU A 41 1.24 -4.48 -23.29
N LYS A 42 1.97 -4.54 -22.18
CA LYS A 42 1.51 -3.96 -20.91
C LYS A 42 1.30 -2.47 -21.12
N LYS A 43 0.10 -1.97 -20.81
CA LYS A 43 -0.19 -0.53 -20.88
C LYS A 43 0.69 0.19 -19.88
N ASP A 44 1.44 1.18 -20.34
CA ASP A 44 2.12 2.11 -19.43
C ASP A 44 1.12 2.73 -18.47
N SER A 45 1.55 3.00 -17.24
CA SER A 45 0.75 3.72 -16.25
C SER A 45 0.53 5.14 -16.78
N LYS A 46 -0.59 5.33 -17.50
CA LYS A 46 -0.93 6.61 -18.10
C LYS A 46 -1.07 7.64 -17.00
N LEU A 47 -0.06 8.50 -16.87
CA LEU A 47 -0.13 9.67 -16.00
C LEU A 47 -1.35 10.49 -16.42
N PRO A 48 -2.16 10.97 -15.47
CA PRO A 48 -3.25 11.88 -15.79
C PRO A 48 -2.72 13.07 -16.59
N ARG A 49 -3.50 13.58 -17.56
CA ARG A 49 -3.13 14.79 -18.33
C ARG A 49 -2.80 15.99 -17.44
N ALA A 50 -3.29 16.01 -16.20
CA ALA A 50 -2.92 16.98 -15.16
C ALA A 50 -1.41 17.04 -14.83
N PHE A 51 -0.64 16.00 -15.13
CA PHE A 51 0.81 15.95 -14.94
C PHE A 51 1.61 16.54 -16.09
N ALA A 52 0.98 16.85 -17.22
CA ALA A 52 1.59 17.50 -18.37
C ALA A 52 1.09 18.95 -18.47
N PRO A 53 1.55 19.87 -17.59
CA PRO A 53 1.32 21.29 -17.79
C PRO A 53 2.00 21.74 -19.09
N HIS A 54 1.43 22.74 -19.75
CA HIS A 54 2.07 23.35 -20.92
C HIS A 54 3.31 24.12 -20.46
N GLU A 55 4.43 23.94 -21.17
CA GLU A 55 5.71 24.59 -20.86
C GLU A 55 5.60 26.11 -20.96
N PHE A 56 4.93 26.61 -22.00
CA PHE A 56 4.72 28.04 -22.22
C PHE A 56 3.23 28.35 -22.35
N VAL A 57 2.77 29.29 -21.52
CA VAL A 57 1.46 29.93 -21.69
C VAL A 57 1.68 31.20 -22.49
N ARG A 58 1.16 31.24 -23.73
CA ARG A 58 1.38 32.37 -24.65
C ARG A 58 0.50 33.59 -24.36
N ASN A 59 -0.62 33.37 -23.67
CA ASN A 59 -1.68 34.37 -23.51
C ASN A 59 -1.75 34.83 -22.05
N VAL A 60 -0.61 35.20 -21.46
CA VAL A 60 -0.57 35.76 -20.11
C VAL A 60 -0.88 37.25 -20.20
N MET A 61 -2.02 37.66 -19.64
CA MET A 61 -2.36 39.08 -19.51
C MET A 61 -1.52 39.72 -18.39
N GLY A 62 -1.20 41.00 -18.50
CA GLY A 62 -0.27 41.69 -17.57
C GLY A 62 -0.68 41.56 -16.10
N ALA A 63 0.31 41.58 -15.19
CA ALA A 63 0.09 41.31 -13.77
C ALA A 63 -0.85 42.29 -13.04
N SER A 64 -1.03 43.50 -13.58
CA SER A 64 -1.95 44.54 -13.07
C SER A 64 -3.26 44.64 -13.87
N ALA A 65 -3.46 43.77 -14.87
CA ALA A 65 -4.70 43.74 -15.62
C ALA A 65 -5.85 43.23 -14.73
N GLY A 66 -7.05 43.81 -14.89
CA GLY A 66 -8.24 43.38 -14.15
C GLY A 66 -8.70 41.97 -14.53
N ALA A 67 -9.62 41.41 -13.74
CA ALA A 67 -10.21 40.11 -14.02
C ALA A 67 -11.04 40.15 -15.31
N GLY A 68 -10.61 39.40 -16.32
CA GLY A 68 -11.36 39.23 -17.57
C GLY A 68 -12.49 38.22 -17.45
N SER A 69 -13.41 38.21 -18.41
CA SER A 69 -14.56 37.29 -18.45
C SER A 69 -14.18 35.81 -18.55
N GLY A 70 -13.00 35.49 -19.10
CA GLY A 70 -12.50 34.11 -19.24
C GLY A 70 -11.69 33.58 -18.06
N GLU A 71 -11.35 34.42 -17.07
CA GLU A 71 -10.45 34.04 -15.98
C GLU A 71 -11.06 32.96 -15.06
N PHE A 72 -12.39 32.99 -14.89
CA PHE A 72 -13.12 32.00 -14.10
C PHE A 72 -12.97 30.58 -14.67
N ASP A 73 -13.10 30.41 -15.99
CA ASP A 73 -12.96 29.10 -16.62
C ASP A 73 -11.51 28.60 -16.62
N ILE A 74 -10.54 29.52 -16.70
CA ILE A 74 -9.12 29.21 -16.53
C ILE A 74 -8.87 28.65 -15.12
N TYR A 75 -9.33 29.34 -14.08
CA TYR A 75 -9.24 28.87 -12.70
C TYR A 75 -9.92 27.50 -12.51
N ARG A 76 -11.14 27.33 -13.02
CA ARG A 76 -11.89 26.06 -12.93
C ARG A 76 -11.14 24.91 -13.62
N GLY A 77 -10.48 25.17 -14.75
CA GLY A 77 -9.64 24.21 -15.46
C GLY A 77 -8.38 23.84 -14.68
N CYS A 78 -7.67 24.85 -14.16
CA CYS A 78 -6.47 24.67 -13.33
C CYS A 78 -6.79 23.92 -12.03
N ARG A 79 -7.88 24.28 -11.34
CA ARG A 79 -8.31 23.64 -10.09
C ARG A 79 -8.67 22.18 -10.30
N ARG A 80 -9.39 21.83 -11.36
CA ARG A 80 -9.70 20.44 -11.71
C ARG A 80 -8.43 19.63 -11.97
N ARG A 81 -7.48 20.18 -12.74
CA ARG A 81 -6.18 19.53 -12.97
C ARG A 81 -5.44 19.31 -11.66
N GLN A 82 -5.41 20.32 -10.78
CA GLN A 82 -4.75 20.21 -9.49
C GLN A 82 -5.37 19.12 -8.60
N ILE A 83 -6.70 19.08 -8.47
CA ILE A 83 -7.40 18.05 -7.68
C ILE A 83 -7.08 16.65 -8.21
N ILE A 84 -7.11 16.46 -9.54
CA ILE A 84 -6.77 15.17 -10.16
C ILE A 84 -5.31 14.80 -9.88
N ARG A 85 -4.40 15.77 -9.95
CA ARG A 85 -2.97 15.57 -9.67
C ARG A 85 -2.74 15.14 -8.22
N GLU A 86 -3.33 15.87 -7.26
CA GLU A 86 -3.24 15.56 -5.83
C GLU A 86 -3.83 14.19 -5.51
N ALA A 87 -5.02 13.88 -6.04
CA ALA A 87 -5.66 12.58 -5.85
C ALA A 87 -4.80 11.42 -6.38
N PHE A 88 -4.16 11.60 -7.54
CA PHE A 88 -3.26 10.60 -8.11
C PHE A 88 -1.99 10.41 -7.28
N LEU A 89 -1.35 11.50 -6.83
CA LEU A 89 -0.17 11.43 -5.97
C LEU A 89 -0.48 10.72 -4.66
N ASN A 90 -1.59 11.09 -4.02
CA ASN A 90 -2.01 10.48 -2.76
C ASN A 90 -2.32 8.99 -2.93
N ARG A 91 -2.97 8.60 -4.04
CA ARG A 91 -3.22 7.19 -4.37
C ARG A 91 -1.91 6.43 -4.59
N GLN A 92 -0.99 6.98 -5.37
CA GLN A 92 0.28 6.34 -5.66
C GLN A 92 1.14 6.20 -4.39
N ALA A 93 1.14 7.19 -3.50
CA ALA A 93 1.84 7.12 -2.22
C ALA A 93 1.32 5.96 -1.36
N LYS A 94 -0.01 5.84 -1.21
CA LYS A 94 -0.63 4.72 -0.49
C LYS A 94 -0.34 3.36 -1.10
N GLU A 95 -0.37 3.25 -2.43
CA GLU A 95 -0.04 2.01 -3.13
C GLU A 95 1.43 1.61 -2.93
N LYS A 96 2.35 2.59 -2.92
CA LYS A 96 3.78 2.37 -2.65
C LYS A 96 4.00 1.89 -1.22
N GLU A 97 3.47 2.60 -0.23
CA GLU A 97 3.56 2.24 1.20
C GLU A 97 3.08 0.80 1.44
N ALA A 98 1.87 0.47 0.96
CA ALA A 98 1.33 -0.89 1.09
C ALA A 98 2.19 -1.95 0.38
N SER A 99 2.82 -1.60 -0.76
CA SER A 99 3.71 -2.52 -1.47
C SER A 99 5.03 -2.75 -0.74
N GLU A 100 5.59 -1.71 -0.14
CA GLU A 100 6.82 -1.75 0.65
C GLU A 100 6.62 -2.58 1.93
N GLU A 101 5.51 -2.36 2.64
CA GLU A 101 5.12 -3.16 3.79
C GLU A 101 4.95 -4.65 3.43
N TRP A 102 4.30 -4.93 2.31
CA TRP A 102 4.10 -6.31 1.84
C TRP A 102 5.45 -6.97 1.49
N LEU A 103 6.32 -6.27 0.78
CA LEU A 103 7.65 -6.78 0.43
C LEU A 103 8.49 -7.05 1.69
N ALA A 104 8.49 -6.12 2.65
CA ALA A 104 9.17 -6.28 3.93
C ALA A 104 8.63 -7.50 4.70
N LYS A 105 7.31 -7.69 4.72
CA LYS A 105 6.68 -8.87 5.36
C LYS A 105 7.10 -10.18 4.68
N VAL A 106 7.12 -10.20 3.34
CA VAL A 106 7.57 -11.37 2.57
C VAL A 106 9.04 -11.68 2.84
N GLU A 107 9.89 -10.66 2.87
CA GLU A 107 11.33 -10.83 3.16
C GLU A 107 11.56 -11.35 4.58
N ASN A 108 10.86 -10.79 5.57
CA ASN A 108 10.94 -11.24 6.96
C ASN A 108 10.49 -12.70 7.11
N ASN A 109 9.42 -13.10 6.42
CA ASN A 109 8.97 -14.49 6.42
C ASN A 109 9.98 -15.44 5.76
N LYS A 110 10.61 -15.01 4.65
CA LYS A 110 11.70 -15.77 4.00
C LYS A 110 12.89 -15.93 4.94
N LYS A 111 13.35 -14.86 5.58
CA LYS A 111 14.44 -14.90 6.57
C LYS A 111 14.11 -15.83 7.74
N LYS A 112 12.91 -15.75 8.32
CA LYS A 112 12.46 -16.66 9.39
C LYS A 112 12.44 -18.12 8.94
N ALA A 113 11.96 -18.41 7.72
CA ALA A 113 11.97 -19.77 7.17
C ALA A 113 13.40 -20.29 6.93
N GLU A 114 14.29 -19.43 6.44
CA GLU A 114 15.70 -19.74 6.20
C GLU A 114 16.47 -20.00 7.50
N THR A 115 16.30 -19.17 8.53
CA THR A 115 16.95 -19.38 9.84
C THR A 115 16.50 -20.68 10.48
N GLN A 116 15.20 -20.99 10.45
CA GLN A 116 14.66 -22.25 10.95
C GLN A 116 15.18 -23.45 10.16
N THR A 117 15.20 -23.35 8.83
CA THR A 117 15.72 -24.39 7.94
C THR A 117 17.23 -24.59 8.14
N ALA A 118 18.00 -23.53 8.32
CA ALA A 118 19.43 -23.56 8.58
C ALA A 118 19.74 -24.19 9.95
N LYS A 119 18.99 -23.85 11.01
CA LYS A 119 19.10 -24.46 12.35
C LYS A 119 18.87 -25.97 12.26
N LYS A 120 17.80 -26.41 11.59
CA LYS A 120 17.48 -27.84 11.37
C LYS A 120 18.53 -28.54 10.50
N ARG A 121 18.99 -27.91 9.41
CA ARG A 121 20.04 -28.44 8.52
C ARG A 121 21.37 -28.60 9.25
N LYS A 122 21.79 -27.64 10.08
CA LYS A 122 23.00 -27.70 10.91
C LYS A 122 22.93 -28.86 11.90
N LYS A 123 21.79 -29.06 12.58
CA LYS A 123 21.56 -30.22 13.47
C LYS A 123 21.71 -31.56 12.72
N ARG A 124 21.11 -31.69 11.53
CA ARG A 124 21.22 -32.91 10.70
C ARG A 124 22.65 -33.17 10.22
N MET A 125 23.37 -32.13 9.80
CA MET A 125 24.76 -32.25 9.35
C MET A 125 25.71 -32.66 10.48
N LYS A 126 25.53 -32.10 11.69
CA LYS A 126 26.25 -32.57 12.88
C LYS A 126 25.98 -34.05 13.15
N ARG A 127 24.71 -34.47 13.23
CA ARG A 127 24.35 -35.89 13.41
C ARG A 127 24.95 -36.80 12.34
N LYS A 128 24.94 -36.38 11.06
CA LYS A 128 25.57 -37.11 9.96
C LYS A 128 27.08 -37.23 10.14
N GLY A 129 27.76 -36.14 10.52
CA GLY A 129 29.19 -36.15 10.86
C GLY A 129 29.53 -37.13 11.97
N ASN A 130 28.84 -37.04 13.11
CA ASN A 130 29.03 -37.95 14.24
C ASN A 130 28.72 -39.42 13.88
N SER A 131 27.73 -39.69 13.02
CA SER A 131 27.43 -41.07 12.59
C SER A 131 28.49 -41.67 11.66
N LYS A 132 29.19 -40.83 10.88
CA LYS A 132 30.27 -41.27 10.00
C LYS A 132 31.54 -41.57 10.79
N THR A 133 31.87 -40.76 11.80
CA THR A 133 33.04 -41.00 12.67
C THR A 133 32.83 -42.20 13.61
N LYS A 134 31.57 -42.48 13.99
CA LYS A 134 31.20 -43.64 14.81
C LYS A 134 30.96 -44.93 14.03
N LYS A 135 31.07 -44.94 12.69
CA LYS A 135 30.92 -46.18 11.91
C LYS A 135 32.26 -46.91 11.97
N PRO A 136 32.38 -48.02 12.74
CA PRO A 136 33.64 -48.73 12.81
C PRO A 136 33.94 -49.31 11.43
N THR A 137 35.12 -48.98 10.91
CA THR A 137 35.79 -49.80 9.91
C THR A 137 36.23 -51.09 10.59
N ASN A 138 35.29 -51.98 10.90
CA ASN A 138 35.65 -53.37 11.13
C ASN A 138 34.43 -54.26 10.86
N GLY A 139 34.48 -54.96 9.72
CA GLY A 139 33.66 -56.13 9.51
C GLY A 139 34.22 -57.24 10.37
N GLN A 140 33.60 -57.52 11.51
CA GLN A 140 33.72 -58.80 12.17
C GLN A 140 32.46 -59.06 13.01
N ASN A 141 31.73 -60.08 12.57
CA ASN A 141 30.62 -60.69 13.28
C ASN A 141 31.08 -61.16 14.66
N SER A 142 30.42 -60.69 15.72
CA SER A 142 30.24 -61.48 16.94
C SER A 142 29.09 -60.91 17.77
N ASN A 143 28.23 -61.86 18.14
CA ASN A 143 27.01 -61.81 18.91
C ASN A 143 27.07 -61.12 20.29
N ASP A 144 25.87 -60.69 20.72
CA ASP A 144 25.31 -60.62 22.07
C ASP A 144 26.06 -59.88 23.19
N LYS A 145 25.42 -58.81 23.71
CA LYS A 145 24.92 -58.74 25.10
C LYS A 145 24.22 -57.42 25.43
N ASP A 146 23.12 -57.57 26.16
CA ASP A 146 22.35 -56.55 26.86
C ASP A 146 23.19 -55.60 27.72
N GLY A 147 22.80 -54.33 27.73
CA GLY A 147 23.43 -53.28 28.54
C GLY A 147 22.56 -52.03 28.64
N LYS A 148 21.72 -52.01 29.67
CA LYS A 148 20.95 -50.87 30.19
C LYS A 148 21.80 -49.58 30.25
N SER A 149 21.40 -48.53 29.53
CA SER A 149 21.73 -47.15 29.89
C SER A 149 20.52 -46.24 29.68
N SER A 150 19.92 -45.87 30.81
CA SER A 150 18.95 -44.80 31.01
C SER A 150 19.51 -43.44 30.60
N SER A 151 18.73 -42.65 29.84
CA SER A 151 18.48 -41.24 30.17
C SER A 151 17.42 -40.63 29.25
N SER A 152 16.23 -40.45 29.83
CA SER A 152 15.36 -39.28 29.74
C SER A 152 14.87 -38.78 28.37
N SER A 153 13.55 -38.92 28.23
CA SER A 153 12.59 -38.06 27.56
C SER A 153 12.84 -36.55 27.64
N SER A 154 12.06 -35.83 26.82
CA SER A 154 11.70 -34.41 26.93
C SER A 154 12.79 -33.47 26.40
N GLY A 155 12.56 -32.70 25.34
CA GLY A 155 11.46 -31.76 25.24
C GLY A 155 12.01 -30.39 25.65
N SER A 156 12.44 -29.59 24.68
CA SER A 156 12.51 -28.15 24.86
C SER A 156 12.21 -27.52 23.51
N ASP A 157 10.92 -27.31 23.35
CA ASP A 157 10.32 -26.15 22.73
C ASP A 157 11.14 -24.89 23.05
N ASP A 158 11.33 -24.07 22.03
CA ASP A 158 11.95 -22.74 22.11
C ASP A 158 11.32 -21.96 20.93
N GLU A 159 9.99 -21.83 21.02
CA GLU A 159 9.19 -20.80 20.37
C GLU A 159 9.27 -19.55 21.26
N GLU A 160 10.20 -18.64 20.96
CA GLU A 160 10.13 -17.28 21.50
C GLU A 160 9.05 -16.51 20.73
N VAL A 161 7.86 -16.45 21.32
CA VAL A 161 6.77 -15.54 20.95
C VAL A 161 6.98 -14.24 21.72
N ASP A 162 7.50 -13.21 21.04
CA ASP A 162 7.53 -11.84 21.57
C ASP A 162 6.22 -11.15 21.18
N GLU A 163 5.25 -11.20 22.07
CA GLU A 163 4.04 -10.38 22.01
C GLU A 163 3.78 -9.85 23.43
N LYS A 164 4.26 -8.63 23.71
CA LYS A 164 3.91 -7.89 24.91
C LYS A 164 3.16 -6.62 24.52
N THR A 165 1.85 -6.77 24.50
CA THR A 165 0.87 -5.70 24.61
C THR A 165 1.03 -4.98 25.96
N SER A 166 1.13 -3.65 25.95
CA SER A 166 0.95 -2.82 27.14
C SER A 166 0.02 -1.65 26.79
N ASP A 167 -1.27 -1.86 27.01
CA ASP A 167 -2.24 -0.80 27.26
C ASP A 167 -2.13 -0.40 28.74
N THR A 168 -1.92 0.89 29.03
CA THR A 168 -2.42 1.51 30.27
C THR A 168 -2.56 3.00 30.06
N GLU A 169 -3.81 3.45 29.93
CA GLU A 169 -4.22 4.83 30.15
C GLU A 169 -4.03 5.21 31.63
N THR A 170 -3.51 6.40 31.93
CA THR A 170 -4.13 7.38 32.87
C THR A 170 -3.36 8.71 32.92
N LYS A 171 -4.05 9.75 32.46
CA LYS A 171 -4.16 11.16 32.91
C LYS A 171 -3.17 11.78 33.93
N THR A 172 -2.72 12.98 33.53
CA THR A 172 -2.57 14.27 34.27
C THR A 172 -1.63 14.38 35.47
N SER A 173 -0.62 15.26 35.38
CA SER A 173 -0.66 16.65 35.90
C SER A 173 0.75 17.27 35.99
N GLU A 174 0.91 18.42 35.34
CA GLU A 174 1.58 19.67 35.80
C GLU A 174 3.09 19.74 36.16
N THR A 175 3.64 20.87 35.70
CA THR A 175 5.00 21.45 35.72
C THR A 175 5.59 21.77 37.10
N PRO A 176 6.92 22.01 37.21
CA PRO A 176 7.38 23.42 37.28
C PRO A 176 8.73 23.76 36.58
N VAL A 177 8.70 24.86 35.80
CA VAL A 177 9.53 26.10 35.80
C VAL A 177 11.09 26.10 35.88
N ALA A 178 11.67 26.80 34.90
CA ALA A 178 12.95 27.55 34.79
C ALA A 178 14.28 26.75 34.67
N LYS A 179 15.20 27.05 33.73
CA LYS A 179 15.76 28.37 33.36
C LYS A 179 16.33 28.38 31.93
N ALA A 180 16.32 29.59 31.37
CA ALA A 180 16.71 30.02 30.03
C ALA A 180 18.09 29.56 29.53
N GLU A 181 18.19 29.34 28.21
CA GLU A 181 19.15 30.07 27.36
C GLU A 181 18.71 30.08 25.89
N GLU A 182 19.09 31.17 25.24
CA GLU A 182 18.60 31.77 24.01
C GLU A 182 19.18 31.11 22.75
N ASN A 183 18.34 30.84 21.74
CA ASN A 183 18.77 30.92 20.35
C ASN A 183 17.59 31.14 19.40
N GLN A 184 17.70 32.23 18.64
CA GLN A 184 16.67 32.83 17.80
C GLN A 184 16.51 32.04 16.49
N SER A 185 15.28 31.65 16.16
CA SER A 185 14.89 31.21 14.81
C SER A 185 13.62 31.94 14.38
N VAL A 186 13.68 32.48 13.18
CA VAL A 186 12.81 33.49 12.59
C VAL A 186 11.36 33.00 12.47
N LYS A 187 10.42 33.73 13.07
CA LYS A 187 8.98 33.60 12.83
C LYS A 187 8.65 34.18 11.45
N GLU A 188 8.30 33.33 10.49
CA GLU A 188 7.54 33.79 9.33
C GLU A 188 6.10 34.11 9.74
N PRO A 189 5.50 35.22 9.25
CA PRO A 189 4.12 35.56 9.58
C PRO A 189 3.14 34.58 8.91
N SER A 190 2.22 34.06 9.72
CA SER A 190 1.11 33.20 9.28
C SER A 190 0.40 33.77 8.06
N SER A 191 0.28 32.97 6.99
CA SER A 191 -0.36 33.39 5.74
C SER A 191 -1.79 33.94 5.97
N PRO A 192 -2.23 34.98 5.21
CA PRO A 192 -3.54 35.62 5.38
C PRO A 192 -4.75 34.66 5.28
N VAL A 193 -4.56 33.52 4.62
CA VAL A 193 -5.59 32.48 4.44
C VAL A 193 -5.92 31.77 5.76
N GLN A 194 -4.94 31.56 6.64
CA GLN A 194 -5.18 30.91 7.93
C GLN A 194 -5.91 31.85 8.91
N GLN A 195 -5.67 33.16 8.83
CA GLN A 195 -6.37 34.14 9.66
C GLN A 195 -7.85 34.26 9.27
N GLN A 196 -8.17 34.21 7.97
CA GLN A 196 -9.57 34.21 7.51
C GLN A 196 -10.31 32.94 7.92
N GLN A 197 -9.67 31.77 7.87
CA GLN A 197 -10.31 30.52 8.32
C GLN A 197 -10.65 30.56 9.82
N GLN A 198 -9.72 31.02 10.66
CA GLN A 198 -9.94 31.15 12.10
C GLN A 198 -11.03 32.18 12.44
N GLN A 199 -11.13 33.28 11.67
CA GLN A 199 -12.19 34.26 11.85
C GLN A 199 -13.56 33.69 11.46
N ASN A 200 -13.64 32.96 10.36
CA ASN A 200 -14.88 32.32 9.91
C ASN A 200 -15.37 31.26 10.91
N GLU A 201 -14.49 30.43 11.45
CA GLU A 201 -14.82 29.45 12.48
C GLU A 201 -15.36 30.11 13.76
N LYS A 202 -14.72 31.19 14.23
CA LYS A 202 -15.19 31.97 15.39
C LYS A 202 -16.56 32.59 15.16
N THR A 203 -16.84 33.09 13.95
CA THR A 203 -18.17 33.65 13.63
C THR A 203 -19.24 32.56 13.60
N ASN A 204 -18.92 31.37 13.07
CA ASN A 204 -19.85 30.25 12.97
C ASN A 204 -20.22 29.70 14.35
N ILE A 205 -19.24 29.53 15.25
CA ILE A 205 -19.48 29.14 16.65
C ILE A 205 -20.37 30.16 17.37
N ARG A 206 -20.13 31.47 17.15
CA ARG A 206 -20.92 32.54 17.78
C ARG A 206 -22.36 32.56 17.29
N GLN A 207 -22.60 32.29 16.01
CA GLN A 207 -23.96 32.18 15.46
C GLN A 207 -24.69 30.95 16.02
N HIS A 208 -23.99 29.81 16.11
CA HIS A 208 -24.57 28.58 16.65
C HIS A 208 -24.95 28.72 18.14
N LEU A 209 -24.11 29.41 18.93
CA LEU A 209 -24.39 29.69 20.35
C LEU A 209 -25.55 30.67 20.54
N ARG A 210 -25.75 31.62 19.61
CA ARG A 210 -26.91 32.54 19.62
C ARG A 210 -28.22 31.81 19.32
N HIS A 211 -28.25 30.90 18.35
CA HIS A 211 -29.44 30.11 18.06
C HIS A 211 -29.81 29.17 19.21
N ARG A 212 -28.80 28.59 19.88
CA ARG A 212 -29.02 27.72 21.05
C ARG A 212 -29.54 28.48 22.28
N LYS A 213 -29.16 29.75 22.47
CA LYS A 213 -29.72 30.61 23.53
C LYS A 213 -31.12 31.11 23.20
N ALA A 214 -31.42 31.38 21.93
CA ALA A 214 -32.77 31.78 21.51
C ALA A 214 -33.77 30.64 21.73
N SER A 215 -33.41 29.41 21.35
CA SER A 215 -34.28 28.24 21.53
C SER A 215 -34.52 27.86 22.99
N SER A 216 -33.62 28.20 23.92
CA SER A 216 -33.83 27.94 25.36
C SER A 216 -34.65 29.03 26.06
N SER A 217 -34.89 30.17 25.41
CA SER A 217 -35.64 31.29 26.01
C SER A 217 -37.15 31.17 25.77
N ASP A 218 -37.56 30.38 24.77
CA ASP A 218 -38.96 30.14 24.42
C ASP A 218 -39.60 28.99 25.22
N GLU A 219 -38.81 28.14 25.89
CA GLU A 219 -39.31 27.04 26.75
C GLU A 219 -39.63 27.48 28.20
N GLU A 220 -39.21 28.66 28.65
CA GLU A 220 -39.47 29.16 30.02
C GLU A 220 -40.73 30.05 30.15
N LYS A 221 -41.55 30.18 29.10
CA LYS A 221 -42.75 31.04 29.09
C LYS A 221 -44.07 30.33 28.77
N ALA A 222 -44.14 29.02 28.93
CA ALA A 222 -45.37 28.24 28.88
C ALA A 222 -45.73 27.68 30.28
#